data_AF-A0A953NVB1-F1
#
_entry.id   AF-A0A953NVB1-F1
#
_cell.length_a   1.000
_cell.length_b   1.000
_cell.length_c   1.000
_cell.angle_alpha   90.00
_cell.angle_beta   90.00
_cell.angle_gamma   90.00
#
_symmetry.space_group_name_H-M   'P 1'
#
loop_
_entity.id
_entity.type
_entity.pdbx_description
1 polymer ?
#
loop_
_entity_poly.entity_id
_entity_poly.type
_entity_poly.pdbx_seq_one_letter_code
_entity_poly.pdbx_strand_id
1 'polypeptide(L)'
;MKKLAVFLLLLTALTGVMSAQTPVLDHFRCYVAQTPIALAVPIRLQDQFDSPTGIFENITSLATARFCNPVKKTLTGGGTTPIVNINHHLTMYAINQQPIVARTAVINNQFGTQNLVLADAKFLLVPTGKGIPPVPAPSPSTDLDHYKCYAASGPSLVMPPVVLADQFTTETVTVLQPVLFCNPVLKIHGNVTTPIQHPTAHLTCYATSASHFPGITINTLNQFALATLAVRQPDLLCAPSTKLSWTVVVPTS
;
A
#
# COMPACT_ATOMS: atom_id res chain seq x y z
N MET A 1 36.41 19.42 -62.06
CA MET A 1 36.86 18.46 -61.03
C MET A 1 36.57 19.04 -59.64
N LYS A 2 35.43 18.72 -59.03
CA LYS A 2 35.11 19.04 -57.63
C LYS A 2 34.76 17.72 -56.95
N LYS A 3 35.62 17.27 -56.02
CA LYS A 3 35.41 16.04 -55.25
C LYS A 3 34.36 16.32 -54.17
N LEU A 4 33.25 15.59 -54.21
CA LEU A 4 32.22 15.60 -53.19
C LEU A 4 32.65 14.65 -52.07
N ALA A 5 32.98 15.18 -50.90
CA ALA A 5 33.28 14.38 -49.72
C ALA A 5 31.98 14.06 -48.99
N VAL A 6 31.59 12.78 -48.99
CA VAL A 6 30.45 12.27 -48.22
C VAL A 6 30.96 11.95 -46.82
N PHE A 7 30.50 12.70 -45.81
CA PHE A 7 30.74 12.40 -44.41
C PHE A 7 29.66 11.42 -43.93
N LEU A 8 30.07 10.17 -43.69
CA LEU A 8 29.20 9.15 -43.09
C LEU A 8 29.16 9.38 -41.57
N LEU A 9 28.07 9.95 -41.07
CA LEU A 9 27.83 10.07 -39.63
C LEU A 9 27.50 8.68 -39.06
N LEU A 10 28.43 8.08 -38.30
CA LEU A 10 28.11 6.93 -37.45
C LEU A 10 27.24 7.41 -36.28
N LEU A 11 25.95 7.08 -36.28
CA LEU A 11 25.12 7.17 -35.07
C LEU A 11 25.48 6.01 -34.15
N THR A 12 26.27 6.27 -33.11
CA THR A 12 26.43 5.35 -31.98
C THR A 12 25.16 5.41 -31.12
N ALA A 13 24.35 4.35 -31.16
CA ALA A 13 23.25 4.19 -30.23
C ALA A 13 23.83 3.94 -28.82
N LEU A 14 23.79 4.96 -27.96
CA LEU A 14 24.03 4.84 -26.54
C LEU A 14 22.85 4.07 -25.94
N THR A 15 23.03 2.77 -25.69
CA THR A 15 22.13 1.98 -24.85
C THR A 15 22.30 2.42 -23.39
N GLY A 16 21.61 3.49 -23.01
CA GLY A 16 21.47 3.88 -21.62
C GLY A 16 20.70 2.81 -20.88
N VAL A 17 21.32 2.16 -19.90
CA VAL A 17 20.62 1.36 -18.92
C VAL A 17 19.84 2.34 -18.05
N MET A 18 18.54 2.51 -18.33
CA MET A 18 17.68 3.26 -17.41
C MET A 18 17.57 2.42 -16.13
N SER A 19 18.31 2.82 -15.10
CA SER A 19 18.07 2.34 -13.74
C SER A 19 16.70 2.88 -13.33
N ALA A 20 15.66 2.04 -13.39
CA ALA A 20 14.39 2.34 -12.74
C ALA A 20 14.70 2.44 -11.25
N GLN A 21 14.79 3.66 -10.73
CA GLN A 21 14.95 3.89 -9.30
C GLN A 21 13.73 3.26 -8.63
N THR A 22 13.95 2.23 -7.81
CA THR A 22 12.89 1.62 -7.01
C THR A 22 12.22 2.74 -6.24
N PRO A 23 10.93 3.06 -6.48
CA PRO A 23 10.29 4.09 -5.70
C PRO A 23 10.35 3.64 -4.25
N VAL A 24 10.92 4.50 -3.43
CA VAL A 24 10.96 4.30 -1.99
C VAL A 24 9.52 4.51 -1.52
N LEU A 25 8.82 3.39 -1.29
CA LEU A 25 7.47 3.40 -0.77
C LEU A 25 7.44 4.14 0.56
N ASP A 26 6.45 5.02 0.73
CA ASP A 26 6.24 5.73 1.99
C ASP A 26 5.81 4.79 3.12
N HIS A 27 6.02 5.22 4.36
CA HIS A 27 5.21 4.68 5.45
C HIS A 27 3.82 5.29 5.36
N PHE A 28 2.80 4.56 5.82
CA PHE A 28 1.45 5.08 5.88
C PHE A 28 0.89 5.04 7.29
N ARG A 29 0.32 6.16 7.73
CA ARG A 29 -0.54 6.23 8.92
C ARG A 29 -1.98 6.09 8.47
N CYS A 30 -2.68 5.06 8.95
CA CYS A 30 -4.06 4.80 8.56
C CYS A 30 -5.04 5.18 9.66
N TYR A 31 -6.11 5.84 9.24
CA TYR A 31 -7.15 6.42 10.05
C TYR A 31 -8.48 5.76 9.74
N VAL A 32 -9.26 5.44 10.78
CA VAL A 32 -10.60 4.90 10.59
C VAL A 32 -11.44 5.87 9.77
N ALA A 33 -12.04 5.38 8.70
CA ALA A 33 -12.97 6.11 7.85
C ALA A 33 -14.03 5.12 7.38
N GLN A 34 -15.30 5.40 7.63
CA GLN A 34 -16.39 4.47 7.32
C GLN A 34 -17.41 5.14 6.42
N THR A 35 -17.51 4.63 5.19
CA THR A 35 -18.53 5.05 4.23
C THR A 35 -18.77 3.86 3.30
N PRO A 36 -20.01 3.34 3.22
CA PRO A 36 -20.35 2.31 2.24
C PRO A 36 -20.09 2.82 0.82
N ILE A 37 -19.64 1.93 -0.07
CA ILE A 37 -19.52 2.22 -1.50
C ILE A 37 -20.30 1.16 -2.26
N ALA A 38 -21.09 1.59 -3.25
CA ALA A 38 -21.73 0.69 -4.19
C ALA A 38 -20.76 0.38 -5.33
N LEU A 39 -20.45 -0.91 -5.53
CA LEU A 39 -19.79 -1.36 -6.74
C LEU A 39 -20.82 -1.60 -7.84
N ALA A 40 -20.60 -0.97 -9.00
CA ALA A 40 -21.42 -1.23 -10.19
C ALA A 40 -21.00 -2.52 -10.92
N VAL A 41 -19.69 -2.82 -10.91
CA VAL A 41 -19.11 -3.99 -11.58
C VAL A 41 -18.13 -4.68 -10.61
N PRO A 42 -18.07 -6.03 -10.59
CA PRO A 42 -17.09 -6.74 -9.79
C PRO A 42 -15.65 -6.39 -10.19
N ILE A 43 -14.75 -6.48 -9.21
CA ILE A 43 -13.31 -6.32 -9.41
C ILE A 43 -12.68 -7.70 -9.34
N ARG A 44 -11.70 -7.97 -10.22
CA ARG A 44 -10.86 -9.16 -10.12
C ARG A 44 -9.47 -8.78 -9.66
N LEU A 45 -8.95 -9.51 -8.69
CA LEU A 45 -7.63 -9.30 -8.11
C LEU A 45 -6.75 -10.52 -8.32
N GLN A 46 -5.48 -10.30 -8.66
CA GLN A 46 -4.45 -11.33 -8.69
C GLN A 46 -3.12 -10.75 -8.22
N ASP A 47 -2.52 -11.36 -7.21
CA ASP A 47 -1.17 -11.03 -6.77
C ASP A 47 -0.23 -12.25 -6.90
N GLN A 48 0.97 -12.13 -6.35
CA GLN A 48 1.97 -13.20 -6.42
C GLN A 48 1.62 -14.49 -5.65
N PHE A 49 0.61 -14.48 -4.77
CA PHE A 49 0.13 -15.69 -4.11
C PHE A 49 -0.86 -16.47 -4.97
N ASP A 50 -1.57 -15.80 -5.89
CA ASP A 50 -2.53 -16.44 -6.80
C ASP A 50 -1.96 -16.65 -8.21
N SER A 51 -0.96 -15.86 -8.61
CA SER A 51 -0.29 -15.97 -9.91
C SER A 51 0.19 -17.40 -10.22
N PRO A 52 0.79 -18.17 -9.27
CA PRO A 52 1.20 -19.55 -9.53
C PRO A 52 0.04 -20.51 -9.85
N THR A 53 -1.19 -20.21 -9.43
CA THR A 53 -2.38 -21.02 -9.71
C THR A 53 -3.23 -20.45 -10.85
N GLY A 54 -2.92 -19.25 -11.33
CA GLY A 54 -3.70 -18.53 -12.33
C GLY A 54 -5.08 -18.06 -11.84
N ILE A 55 -5.34 -18.15 -10.53
CA ILE A 55 -6.63 -17.80 -9.95
C ILE A 55 -6.76 -16.28 -9.81
N PHE A 56 -7.98 -15.78 -10.00
CA PHE A 56 -8.36 -14.42 -9.65
C PHE A 56 -9.44 -14.45 -8.58
N GLU A 57 -9.26 -13.64 -7.54
CA GLU A 57 -10.30 -13.40 -6.55
C GLU A 57 -11.33 -12.42 -7.10
N ASN A 58 -12.61 -12.69 -6.87
CA ASN A 58 -13.71 -11.85 -7.32
C ASN A 58 -14.25 -11.02 -6.14
N ILE A 59 -14.18 -9.71 -6.29
CA ILE A 59 -14.61 -8.74 -5.30
C ILE A 59 -15.92 -8.10 -5.76
N THR A 60 -16.98 -8.35 -5.00
CA THR A 60 -18.34 -7.92 -5.31
C THR A 60 -18.86 -6.85 -4.35
N SER A 61 -18.18 -6.62 -3.22
CA SER A 61 -18.52 -5.56 -2.28
C SER A 61 -17.27 -4.82 -1.78
N LEU A 62 -17.36 -3.50 -1.66
CA LEU A 62 -16.38 -2.66 -0.98
C LEU A 62 -17.06 -1.82 0.11
N ALA A 63 -16.35 -1.60 1.21
CA ALA A 63 -16.69 -0.56 2.16
C ALA A 63 -15.41 0.17 2.57
N THR A 64 -15.42 1.50 2.59
CA THR A 64 -14.29 2.26 3.13
C THR A 64 -14.09 1.84 4.57
N ALA A 65 -12.88 1.38 4.92
CA ALA A 65 -12.51 1.00 6.27
C ALA A 65 -11.52 2.01 6.87
N ARG A 66 -10.53 2.43 6.08
CA ARG A 66 -9.53 3.42 6.49
C ARG A 66 -9.11 4.31 5.34
N PHE A 67 -8.58 5.48 5.69
CA PHE A 67 -7.81 6.33 4.80
C PHE A 67 -6.39 6.47 5.34
N CYS A 68 -5.39 6.37 4.48
CA CYS A 68 -3.99 6.25 4.85
C CYS A 68 -3.16 7.38 4.23
N ASN A 69 -2.48 8.16 5.07
CA ASN A 69 -1.56 9.22 4.68
C ASN A 69 -0.12 8.76 4.66
N PRO A 70 0.74 9.32 3.80
CA PRO A 70 2.17 9.12 3.94
C PRO A 70 2.63 9.78 5.25
N VAL A 71 3.47 9.10 6.03
CA VAL A 71 3.85 9.53 7.38
C VAL A 71 5.36 9.53 7.56
N LYS A 72 5.87 10.61 8.14
CA LYS A 72 7.25 10.66 8.62
C LYS A 72 7.30 9.91 9.95
N LYS A 73 8.28 9.03 10.11
CA LYS A 73 8.53 8.31 11.37
C LYS A 73 9.89 8.65 11.93
N THR A 74 9.94 8.98 13.21
CA THR A 74 11.18 9.25 13.96
C THR A 74 11.30 8.28 15.15
N LEU A 75 12.45 7.63 15.29
CA LEU A 75 12.76 6.76 16.44
C LEU A 75 13.28 7.59 17.63
N THR A 76 13.01 7.15 18.86
CA THR A 76 13.45 7.85 20.09
C THR A 76 14.97 7.99 20.20
N GLY A 77 15.73 7.03 19.65
CA GLY A 77 17.20 7.02 19.66
C GLY A 77 17.85 7.73 18.47
N GLY A 78 17.07 8.44 17.65
CA GLY A 78 17.53 8.99 16.38
C GLY A 78 17.29 8.05 15.20
N GLY A 79 17.27 8.60 13.99
CA GLY A 79 16.82 7.92 12.77
C GLY A 79 15.42 8.37 12.38
N THR A 80 15.30 8.83 11.14
CA THR A 80 14.05 9.34 10.57
C THR A 80 13.83 8.70 9.22
N THR A 81 12.62 8.18 9.00
CA THR A 81 12.14 7.87 7.66
C THR A 81 11.26 9.04 7.19
N PRO A 82 11.71 9.82 6.19
CA PRO A 82 10.95 10.96 5.69
C PRO A 82 9.76 10.52 4.86
N ILE A 83 8.85 11.46 4.60
CA ILE A 83 7.86 11.33 3.53
C ILE A 83 8.58 11.57 2.20
N VAL A 84 8.51 10.60 1.29
CA VAL A 84 9.09 10.63 -0.05
C VAL A 84 8.15 11.35 -1.01
N ASN A 85 6.86 11.01 -1.02
CA ASN A 85 5.86 11.67 -1.84
C ASN A 85 4.62 12.02 -1.01
N ILE A 86 4.41 13.32 -0.80
CA ILE A 86 3.29 13.83 -0.01
C ILE A 86 1.90 13.55 -0.62
N ASN A 87 1.84 13.13 -1.88
CA ASN A 87 0.63 12.77 -2.62
C ASN A 87 0.37 11.25 -2.66
N HIS A 88 1.19 10.44 -1.99
CA HIS A 88 0.94 9.00 -1.84
C HIS A 88 -0.10 8.77 -0.75
N HIS A 89 -1.40 8.88 -1.07
CA HIS A 89 -2.47 8.46 -0.17
C HIS A 89 -3.12 7.16 -0.65
N LEU A 90 -3.60 6.36 0.30
CA LEU A 90 -4.33 5.11 0.03
C LEU A 90 -5.69 5.14 0.72
N THR A 91 -6.73 4.69 0.03
CA THR A 91 -7.98 4.28 0.70
C THR A 91 -7.98 2.78 0.87
N MET A 92 -8.20 2.31 2.09
CA MET A 92 -8.31 0.89 2.43
C MET A 92 -9.79 0.49 2.43
N TYR A 93 -10.15 -0.35 1.46
CA TYR A 93 -11.49 -0.90 1.34
C TYR A 93 -11.55 -2.31 1.93
N ALA A 94 -12.50 -2.56 2.83
CA ALA A 94 -12.88 -3.92 3.19
C ALA A 94 -13.52 -4.59 1.97
N ILE A 95 -13.11 -5.81 1.66
CA ILE A 95 -13.64 -6.62 0.56
C ILE A 95 -14.58 -7.72 1.09
N ASN A 96 -15.43 -8.30 0.24
CA ASN A 96 -16.19 -9.50 0.63
C ASN A 96 -15.25 -10.62 1.06
N GLN A 97 -15.74 -11.51 1.92
CA GLN A 97 -15.00 -12.67 2.42
C GLN A 97 -14.33 -13.45 1.29
N GLN A 98 -13.04 -13.73 1.46
CA GLN A 98 -12.24 -14.55 0.56
C GLN A 98 -11.93 -15.91 1.22
N PRO A 99 -11.53 -16.93 0.43
CA PRO A 99 -11.09 -18.20 0.97
C PRO A 99 -9.90 -18.04 1.93
N ILE A 100 -9.95 -18.74 3.05
CA ILE A 100 -8.81 -18.81 3.97
C ILE A 100 -7.78 -19.79 3.38
N VAL A 101 -6.63 -19.26 3.00
CA VAL A 101 -5.47 -20.06 2.60
C VAL A 101 -4.33 -19.68 3.54
N ALA A 102 -4.08 -20.54 4.53
CA ALA A 102 -3.04 -20.31 5.51
C ALA A 102 -1.66 -20.32 4.84
N ARG A 103 -0.87 -19.28 5.12
CA ARG A 103 0.52 -19.15 4.60
C ARG A 103 1.44 -18.74 5.74
N THR A 104 2.71 -19.06 5.61
CA THR A 104 3.77 -18.39 6.36
C THR A 104 4.56 -17.51 5.41
N ALA A 105 4.98 -16.33 5.87
CA ALA A 105 5.82 -15.42 5.09
C ALA A 105 6.94 -14.88 5.97
N VAL A 106 8.17 -14.91 5.44
CA VAL A 106 9.32 -14.24 6.05
C VAL A 106 9.45 -12.87 5.40
N ILE A 107 9.35 -11.81 6.20
CA ILE A 107 9.43 -10.43 5.74
C ILE A 107 10.57 -9.71 6.44
N ASN A 108 11.12 -8.69 5.79
CA ASN A 108 12.09 -7.80 6.40
C ASN A 108 11.67 -6.36 6.17
N ASN A 109 11.70 -5.57 7.23
CA ASN A 109 11.60 -4.12 7.15
C ASN A 109 12.46 -3.49 8.24
N GLN A 110 12.31 -2.19 8.46
CA GLN A 110 13.02 -1.44 9.49
C GLN A 110 12.86 -1.94 10.94
N PHE A 111 11.90 -2.83 11.22
CA PHE A 111 11.69 -3.44 12.53
C PHE A 111 12.40 -4.81 12.63
N GLY A 112 13.15 -5.18 11.58
CA GLY A 112 13.87 -6.43 11.45
C GLY A 112 13.14 -7.47 10.62
N THR A 113 13.67 -8.69 10.68
CA THR A 113 13.08 -9.87 10.04
C THR A 113 11.97 -10.45 10.91
N GLN A 114 10.83 -10.76 10.32
CA GLN A 114 9.68 -11.33 11.02
C GLN A 114 9.09 -12.51 10.23
N ASN A 115 8.61 -13.50 10.97
CA ASN A 115 7.80 -14.59 10.43
C ASN A 115 6.33 -14.27 10.69
N LEU A 116 5.55 -14.13 9.63
CA LEU A 116 4.11 -13.87 9.70
C LEU A 116 3.33 -15.12 9.34
N VAL A 117 2.20 -15.34 10.03
CA VAL A 117 1.15 -16.26 9.59
C VAL A 117 0.08 -15.42 8.88
N LEU A 118 -0.26 -15.79 7.66
CA LEU A 118 -1.24 -15.10 6.83
C LEU A 118 -2.48 -15.96 6.63
N ALA A 119 -3.65 -15.34 6.59
CA ALA A 119 -4.93 -16.00 6.36
C ALA A 119 -5.58 -15.50 5.04
N ASP A 120 -6.87 -15.15 5.07
CA ASP A 120 -7.60 -14.64 3.92
C ASP A 120 -7.28 -13.17 3.60
N ALA A 121 -7.52 -12.79 2.34
CA ALA A 121 -7.49 -11.39 1.93
C ALA A 121 -8.69 -10.64 2.54
N LYS A 122 -8.40 -9.50 3.18
CA LYS A 122 -9.38 -8.68 3.91
C LYS A 122 -9.59 -7.30 3.31
N PHE A 123 -8.57 -6.75 2.66
CA PHE A 123 -8.61 -5.37 2.18
C PHE A 123 -7.98 -5.19 0.80
N LEU A 124 -8.49 -4.21 0.07
CA LEU A 124 -7.89 -3.63 -1.13
C LEU A 124 -7.49 -2.18 -0.83
N LEU A 125 -6.21 -1.84 -0.93
CA LEU A 125 -5.72 -0.46 -0.81
C LEU A 125 -5.58 0.15 -2.19
N VAL A 126 -6.10 1.36 -2.34
CA VAL A 126 -6.20 2.03 -3.62
C VAL A 126 -5.59 3.43 -3.56
N PRO A 127 -4.64 3.76 -4.46
CA PRO A 127 -4.14 5.12 -4.65
C PRO A 127 -5.30 6.10 -4.74
N THR A 128 -5.28 7.11 -3.89
CA THR A 128 -6.38 8.06 -3.71
C THR A 128 -5.82 9.47 -3.67
N GLY A 129 -6.43 10.41 -4.38
CA GLY A 129 -6.12 11.83 -4.19
C GLY A 129 -6.86 12.37 -2.97
N LYS A 130 -6.22 13.27 -2.22
CA LYS A 130 -6.81 13.93 -1.04
C LYS A 130 -6.90 15.44 -1.23
N GLY A 131 -8.08 15.99 -0.96
CA GLY A 131 -8.33 17.42 -0.81
C GLY A 131 -8.90 17.75 0.58
N ILE A 132 -8.71 18.98 1.04
CA ILE A 132 -9.35 19.49 2.26
C ILE A 132 -10.48 20.43 1.83
N PRO A 133 -11.75 20.19 2.23
CA PRO A 133 -12.85 21.07 1.89
C PRO A 133 -12.54 22.55 2.17
N PRO A 134 -12.91 23.48 1.26
CA PRO A 134 -13.71 23.25 0.05
C PRO A 134 -12.91 22.75 -1.16
N VAL A 135 -11.60 22.53 -1.04
CA VAL A 135 -10.74 22.10 -2.15
C VAL A 135 -11.09 20.65 -2.55
N PRO A 136 -11.38 20.39 -3.84
CA PRO A 136 -11.64 19.03 -4.32
C PRO A 136 -10.37 18.17 -4.23
N ALA A 137 -10.55 16.85 -4.17
CA ALA A 137 -9.42 15.93 -4.28
C ALA A 137 -8.84 15.95 -5.70
N PRO A 138 -7.51 16.00 -5.87
CA PRO A 138 -6.87 15.84 -7.17
C PRO A 138 -6.99 14.37 -7.63
N SER A 139 -6.57 14.09 -8.86
CA SER A 139 -6.36 12.71 -9.30
C SER A 139 -5.31 12.01 -8.43
N PRO A 140 -5.46 10.70 -8.17
CA PRO A 140 -4.49 9.94 -7.39
C PRO A 140 -3.13 9.86 -8.10
N SER A 141 -2.07 9.66 -7.31
CA SER A 141 -0.73 9.40 -7.85
C SER A 141 -0.70 8.12 -8.68
N THR A 142 0.06 8.12 -9.78
CA THR A 142 0.17 6.98 -10.71
C THR A 142 1.37 6.07 -10.44
N ASP A 143 2.29 6.51 -9.57
CA ASP A 143 3.53 5.83 -9.17
C ASP A 143 3.37 4.96 -7.90
N LEU A 144 2.14 4.71 -7.46
CA LEU A 144 1.80 3.89 -6.31
C LEU A 144 0.91 2.72 -6.74
N ASP A 145 1.24 1.51 -6.32
CA ASP A 145 0.46 0.32 -6.67
C ASP A 145 -0.86 0.23 -5.89
N HIS A 146 -1.80 -0.55 -6.43
CA HIS A 146 -2.87 -1.13 -5.64
C HIS A 146 -2.31 -2.25 -4.77
N TYR A 147 -2.88 -2.45 -3.57
CA TYR A 147 -2.47 -3.56 -2.71
C TYR A 147 -3.62 -4.46 -2.29
N LYS A 148 -3.40 -5.77 -2.36
CA LYS A 148 -4.24 -6.76 -1.71
C LYS A 148 -3.62 -7.13 -0.36
N CYS A 149 -4.38 -6.95 0.72
CA CYS A 149 -3.92 -7.15 2.08
C CYS A 149 -4.59 -8.35 2.73
N TYR A 150 -3.76 -9.22 3.29
CA TYR A 150 -4.11 -10.42 4.01
C TYR A 150 -4.11 -10.15 5.50
N ALA A 151 -5.05 -10.75 6.23
CA ALA A 151 -4.94 -10.85 7.68
C ALA A 151 -3.60 -11.51 8.02
N ALA A 152 -2.82 -10.85 8.87
CA ALA A 152 -1.52 -11.32 9.31
C ALA A 152 -1.47 -11.38 10.83
N SER A 153 -0.70 -12.32 11.36
CA SER A 153 -0.33 -12.38 12.77
C SER A 153 1.15 -12.68 12.92
N GLY A 154 1.70 -12.23 14.03
CA GLY A 154 3.10 -12.37 14.40
C GLY A 154 3.33 -11.81 15.80
N PRO A 155 4.52 -11.96 16.35
CA PRO A 155 4.83 -11.42 17.67
C PRO A 155 4.72 -9.90 17.69
N SER A 156 4.28 -9.34 18.82
CA SER A 156 4.36 -7.89 19.07
C SER A 156 5.82 -7.43 19.03
N LEU A 157 6.04 -6.26 18.43
CA LEU A 157 7.33 -5.62 18.50
C LEU A 157 7.61 -5.15 19.93
N VAL A 158 8.84 -5.34 20.40
CA VAL A 158 9.31 -4.81 21.68
C VAL A 158 10.26 -3.66 21.35
N MET A 159 9.71 -2.45 21.31
CA MET A 159 10.48 -1.25 20.96
C MET A 159 9.96 0.01 21.66
N PRO A 160 10.82 1.04 21.85
CA PRO A 160 10.39 2.34 22.34
C PRO A 160 9.31 2.99 21.45
N PRO A 161 8.47 3.88 22.01
CA PRO A 161 7.51 4.64 21.22
C PRO A 161 8.17 5.48 20.12
N VAL A 162 7.52 5.58 18.98
CA VAL A 162 7.98 6.36 17.83
C VAL A 162 7.14 7.62 17.67
N VAL A 163 7.73 8.66 17.08
CA VAL A 163 7.00 9.87 16.69
C VAL A 163 6.57 9.72 15.24
N LEU A 164 5.28 9.87 14.99
CA LEU A 164 4.67 9.86 13.67
C LEU A 164 4.15 11.27 13.36
N ALA A 165 4.46 11.78 12.17
CA ALA A 165 3.99 13.08 11.71
C ALA A 165 3.52 13.00 10.26
N ASP A 166 2.26 13.32 10.03
CA ASP A 166 1.64 13.34 8.71
C ASP A 166 0.89 14.65 8.46
N GLN A 167 0.06 14.69 7.41
CA GLN A 167 -0.71 15.88 7.04
C GLN A 167 -1.89 16.19 7.97
N PHE A 168 -2.17 15.36 8.98
CA PHE A 168 -3.28 15.54 9.92
C PHE A 168 -2.79 15.78 11.35
N THR A 169 -1.75 15.09 11.79
CA THR A 169 -1.31 15.13 13.19
C THR A 169 0.17 14.83 13.36
N THR A 170 0.68 15.16 14.55
CA THR A 170 1.95 14.65 15.07
C THR A 170 1.68 13.98 16.41
N GLU A 171 2.10 12.72 16.55
CA GLU A 171 1.78 11.87 17.69
C GLU A 171 2.96 10.98 18.09
N THR A 172 3.00 10.57 19.36
CA THR A 172 3.93 9.55 19.85
C THR A 172 3.14 8.28 20.15
N VAL A 173 3.50 7.17 19.51
CA VAL A 173 2.78 5.88 19.64
C VAL A 173 3.73 4.70 19.78
N THR A 174 3.26 3.64 20.43
CA THR A 174 3.92 2.33 20.40
C THR A 174 3.44 1.54 19.19
N VAL A 175 4.38 0.98 18.42
CA VAL A 175 4.09 0.02 17.35
C VAL A 175 3.99 -1.37 17.97
N LEU A 176 2.89 -2.08 17.72
CA LEU A 176 2.56 -3.35 18.37
C LEU A 176 2.77 -4.53 17.40
N GLN A 177 1.85 -5.49 17.36
CA GLN A 177 1.89 -6.64 16.45
C GLN A 177 1.52 -6.29 15.00
N PRO A 178 2.08 -7.02 14.01
CA PRO A 178 1.56 -6.97 12.64
C PRO A 178 0.13 -7.52 12.61
N VAL A 179 -0.72 -6.89 11.80
CA VAL A 179 -2.13 -7.28 11.61
C VAL A 179 -2.50 -7.45 10.15
N LEU A 180 -1.74 -6.86 9.21
CA LEU A 180 -1.91 -7.06 7.78
C LEU A 180 -0.57 -7.19 7.07
N PHE A 181 -0.55 -8.01 6.02
CA PHE A 181 0.53 -8.04 5.04
C PHE A 181 -0.06 -7.83 3.64
N CYS A 182 0.50 -6.90 2.89
CA CYS A 182 -0.08 -6.35 1.68
C CYS A 182 0.86 -6.52 0.49
N ASN A 183 0.38 -7.24 -0.53
CA ASN A 183 1.09 -7.41 -1.79
C ASN A 183 0.60 -6.39 -2.82
N PRO A 184 1.48 -5.84 -3.66
CA PRO A 184 1.08 -5.20 -4.91
C PRO A 184 0.17 -6.15 -5.70
N VAL A 185 -0.93 -5.64 -6.24
CA VAL A 185 -1.96 -6.48 -6.87
C VAL A 185 -2.33 -5.97 -8.26
N LEU A 186 -2.42 -6.91 -9.21
CA LEU A 186 -3.04 -6.64 -10.50
C LEU A 186 -4.55 -6.58 -10.29
N LYS A 187 -5.17 -5.54 -10.82
CA LYS A 187 -6.59 -5.28 -10.63
C LYS A 187 -7.28 -5.11 -11.97
N ILE A 188 -8.37 -5.84 -12.17
CA ILE A 188 -9.26 -5.67 -13.31
C ILE A 188 -10.59 -5.12 -12.80
N HIS A 189 -11.06 -4.01 -13.37
CA HIS A 189 -12.36 -3.42 -13.05
C HIS A 189 -13.04 -3.00 -14.35
N GLY A 190 -14.11 -3.70 -14.73
CA GLY A 190 -14.69 -3.60 -16.07
C GLY A 190 -13.64 -3.95 -17.15
N ASN A 191 -13.42 -3.04 -18.10
CA ASN A 191 -12.45 -3.21 -19.18
C ASN A 191 -11.06 -2.62 -18.86
N VAL A 192 -10.85 -2.15 -17.62
CA VAL A 192 -9.59 -1.53 -17.21
C VAL A 192 -8.77 -2.51 -16.39
N THR A 193 -7.56 -2.80 -16.87
CA THR A 193 -6.55 -3.56 -16.15
C THR A 193 -5.48 -2.60 -15.62
N THR A 194 -5.26 -2.60 -14.31
CA THR A 194 -4.14 -1.92 -13.67
C THR A 194 -3.05 -2.94 -13.35
N PRO A 195 -1.86 -2.86 -13.97
CA PRO A 195 -0.77 -3.79 -13.73
C PRO A 195 -0.05 -3.47 -12.40
N ILE A 196 0.74 -4.44 -11.93
CA ILE A 196 1.70 -4.24 -10.84
C ILE A 196 2.93 -3.53 -11.41
N GLN A 197 3.30 -2.38 -10.84
CA GLN A 197 4.47 -1.60 -11.24
C GLN A 197 5.70 -1.94 -10.40
N HIS A 198 5.51 -2.17 -9.09
CA HIS A 198 6.60 -2.38 -8.13
C HIS A 198 6.41 -3.70 -7.38
N PRO A 199 6.70 -4.86 -8.03
CA PRO A 199 6.34 -6.18 -7.50
C PRO A 199 7.03 -6.56 -6.18
N THR A 200 8.08 -5.84 -5.77
CA THR A 200 8.82 -6.06 -4.52
C THR A 200 8.46 -5.07 -3.40
N ALA A 201 7.63 -4.06 -3.68
CA ALA A 201 7.30 -3.00 -2.75
C ALA A 201 6.08 -3.37 -1.89
N HIS A 202 6.22 -4.28 -0.94
CA HIS A 202 5.13 -4.71 -0.05
C HIS A 202 4.90 -3.74 1.12
N LEU A 203 3.75 -3.88 1.78
CA LEU A 203 3.49 -3.23 3.07
C LEU A 203 3.21 -4.26 4.16
N THR A 204 3.72 -4.03 5.36
CA THR A 204 3.25 -4.70 6.58
C THR A 204 2.60 -3.66 7.48
N CYS A 205 1.34 -3.84 7.84
CA CYS A 205 0.63 -2.94 8.74
C CYS A 205 0.60 -3.48 10.16
N TYR A 206 0.98 -2.63 11.10
CA TYR A 206 1.05 -2.90 12.52
C TYR A 206 -0.05 -2.14 13.24
N ALA A 207 -0.64 -2.78 14.24
CA ALA A 207 -1.46 -2.06 15.20
C ALA A 207 -0.58 -1.05 15.96
N THR A 208 -1.17 0.08 16.34
CA THR A 208 -0.51 1.08 17.20
C THR A 208 -1.29 1.28 18.49
N SER A 209 -0.61 1.76 19.53
CA SER A 209 -1.33 2.31 20.69
C SER A 209 -2.30 3.41 20.26
N ALA A 210 -3.40 3.55 21.00
CA ALA A 210 -4.34 4.64 20.76
C ALA A 210 -3.68 6.00 20.98
N SER A 211 -4.09 6.98 20.20
CA SER A 211 -3.73 8.39 20.36
C SER A 211 -4.97 9.25 20.22
N HIS A 212 -4.91 10.48 20.73
CA HIS A 212 -6.02 11.42 20.57
C HIS A 212 -5.96 12.06 19.19
N PHE A 213 -7.05 11.94 18.44
CA PHE A 213 -7.26 12.67 17.20
C PHE A 213 -8.70 13.24 17.16
N PRO A 214 -8.88 14.55 16.96
CA PRO A 214 -10.22 15.17 16.97
C PRO A 214 -11.10 14.74 15.78
N GLY A 215 -10.49 14.12 14.76
CA GLY A 215 -11.13 13.83 13.50
C GLY A 215 -11.03 14.99 12.51
N ILE A 216 -11.15 14.68 11.23
CA ILE A 216 -11.13 15.66 10.14
C ILE A 216 -12.03 15.19 9.01
N THR A 217 -12.59 16.13 8.26
CA THR A 217 -13.31 15.82 7.02
C THR A 217 -12.42 16.11 5.83
N ILE A 218 -12.31 15.15 4.90
CA ILE A 218 -11.53 15.29 3.67
C ILE A 218 -12.38 14.96 2.45
N ASN A 219 -12.00 15.51 1.31
CA ASN A 219 -12.45 15.04 0.01
C ASN A 219 -11.45 13.99 -0.50
N THR A 220 -11.95 12.91 -1.09
CA THR A 220 -11.16 11.84 -1.69
C THR A 220 -11.63 11.54 -3.09
N LEU A 221 -10.70 11.33 -4.02
CA LEU A 221 -10.98 10.89 -5.38
C LEU A 221 -10.13 9.68 -5.71
N ASN A 222 -10.78 8.59 -6.11
CA ASN A 222 -10.14 7.44 -6.73
C ASN A 222 -11.06 6.80 -7.78
N GLN A 223 -10.60 5.70 -8.36
CA GLN A 223 -11.29 4.97 -9.44
C GLN A 223 -12.68 4.41 -9.10
N PHE A 224 -13.11 4.44 -7.83
CA PHE A 224 -14.42 3.94 -7.40
C PHE A 224 -15.40 5.06 -7.08
N ALA A 225 -14.91 6.15 -6.46
CA ALA A 225 -15.78 7.25 -6.08
C ALA A 225 -15.00 8.56 -5.90
N LEU A 226 -15.70 9.67 -6.16
CA LEU A 226 -15.49 10.92 -5.46
C LEU A 226 -16.33 10.88 -4.18
N ALA A 227 -15.70 11.10 -3.03
CA ALA A 227 -16.36 11.02 -1.73
C ALA A 227 -15.84 12.08 -0.76
N THR A 228 -16.65 12.41 0.23
CA THR A 228 -16.23 13.17 1.42
C THR A 228 -16.22 12.21 2.60
N LEU A 229 -15.05 12.04 3.24
CA LEU A 229 -14.86 11.10 4.34
C LEU A 229 -14.68 11.84 5.66
N ALA A 230 -15.39 11.39 6.69
CA ALA A 230 -15.08 11.72 8.07
C ALA A 230 -13.99 10.76 8.58
N VAL A 231 -12.78 11.28 8.69
CA VAL A 231 -11.60 10.56 9.17
C VAL A 231 -11.54 10.67 10.70
N ARG A 232 -11.37 9.54 11.37
CA ARG A 232 -11.40 9.37 12.83
C ARG A 232 -10.05 8.84 13.33
N GLN A 233 -10.03 8.22 14.50
CA GLN A 233 -8.81 7.81 15.19
C GLN A 233 -7.88 6.98 14.28
N PRO A 234 -6.56 7.21 14.34
CA PRO A 234 -5.60 6.37 13.67
C PRO A 234 -5.26 5.12 14.48
N ASP A 235 -5.13 3.99 13.79
CA ASP A 235 -4.98 2.68 14.43
C ASP A 235 -3.93 1.77 13.79
N LEU A 236 -3.46 2.08 12.57
CA LEU A 236 -2.40 1.32 11.91
C LEU A 236 -1.22 2.18 11.47
N LEU A 237 -0.03 1.59 11.51
CA LEU A 237 1.17 2.05 10.80
C LEU A 237 1.54 0.98 9.77
N CYS A 238 1.48 1.31 8.48
CA CYS A 238 1.93 0.43 7.39
C CYS A 238 3.35 0.81 6.98
N ALA A 239 4.28 -0.12 7.12
CA ALA A 239 5.69 0.06 6.79
C ALA A 239 6.06 -0.67 5.49
N PRO A 240 6.86 -0.05 4.61
CA PRO A 240 7.48 -0.72 3.48
C PRO A 240 8.21 -1.98 3.93
N SER A 241 7.99 -3.09 3.22
CA SER A 241 8.53 -4.39 3.59
C SER A 241 8.98 -5.15 2.35
N THR A 242 10.06 -5.91 2.47
CA THR A 242 10.43 -6.93 1.50
C THR A 242 9.92 -8.29 1.95
N LYS A 243 9.43 -9.09 1.01
CA LYS A 243 9.12 -10.50 1.26
C LYS A 243 10.31 -11.35 0.85
N LEU A 244 10.91 -12.03 1.82
CA LEU A 244 12.08 -12.89 1.60
C LEU A 244 11.66 -14.28 1.14
N SER A 245 10.61 -14.85 1.73
CA SER A 245 10.06 -16.14 1.34
C SER A 245 8.61 -16.28 1.82
N TRP A 246 7.91 -17.28 1.27
CA TRP A 246 6.59 -17.68 1.76
C TRP A 246 6.29 -19.13 1.36
N THR A 247 5.40 -19.77 2.11
CA THR A 247 4.87 -21.10 1.78
C THR A 247 3.39 -21.22 2.15
N VAL A 248 2.66 -22.11 1.49
CA VAL A 248 1.32 -22.50 1.92
C VAL A 248 1.45 -23.49 3.08
N VAL A 249 0.67 -23.28 4.14
CA VAL A 249 0.56 -24.25 5.23
C VAL A 249 -0.37 -25.37 4.78
N VAL A 250 0.21 -26.54 4.53
CA VAL A 250 -0.55 -27.76 4.22
C VAL A 250 -0.92 -28.41 5.54
N PRO A 251 -2.22 -28.67 5.83
CA PRO A 251 -2.60 -29.42 7.02
C PRO A 251 -1.90 -30.78 7.02
N THR A 252 -1.16 -31.11 8.08
CA THR A 252 -0.66 -32.47 8.28
C THR A 252 -1.85 -33.35 8.62
N SER A 253 -2.14 -34.33 7.76
CA SER A 253 -3.17 -35.37 7.95
C SER A 253 -2.92 -36.21 9.19
#